data_AF-A0A327NF11-F1
#
_entry.id   AF-A0A327NF11-F1
#
_cell.length_a   1.000
_cell.length_b   1.000
_cell.length_c   1.000
_cell.angle_alpha   90.00
_cell.angle_beta   90.00
_cell.angle_gamma   90.00
#
_symmetry.space_group_name_H-M   'P 1'
#
loop_
_entity.id
_entity.type
_entity.pdbx_description
1 polymer ?
#
loop_
_entity_poly.entity_id
_entity_poly.type
_entity_poly.pdbx_seq_one_letter_code
_entity_poly.pdbx_strand_id
1 'polypeptide(L)'
;MADVFVFNTTLPGVSWQSLVACSYSDTVAVFRFQFVNDPVDLQQTELQAHEISQALRYHRQEDRNRFVYARRMLRILVGRYVKKKPNELIFKPGINNKPEIENTPEWHMNVSHSGGGLP
;
A
#
# COMPACT_ATOMS: atom_id res chain seq x y z
N MET A 1 11.47 4.56 -32.55
CA MET A 1 11.13 4.81 -31.13
C MET A 1 12.43 4.63 -30.37
N ALA A 2 12.93 5.66 -29.69
CA ALA A 2 14.17 5.53 -28.93
C ALA A 2 13.84 4.91 -27.57
N ASP A 3 14.51 3.82 -27.23
CA ASP A 3 14.38 3.22 -25.91
C ASP A 3 15.02 4.15 -24.87
N VAL A 4 14.23 4.54 -23.87
CA VAL A 4 14.69 5.36 -22.76
C VAL A 4 14.98 4.44 -21.59
N PHE A 5 16.23 4.46 -21.12
CA PHE A 5 16.66 3.71 -19.94
C PHE A 5 16.85 4.67 -18.76
N VAL A 6 16.44 4.23 -17.57
CA VAL A 6 16.67 4.94 -16.31
C VAL A 6 17.46 4.00 -15.40
N PHE A 7 18.57 4.49 -14.86
CA PHE A 7 19.42 3.76 -13.93
C PHE A 7 19.40 4.44 -12.56
N ASN A 8 19.39 3.65 -11.48
CA ASN A 8 19.56 4.16 -10.12
C ASN A 8 21.06 4.28 -9.83
N THR A 9 21.55 5.49 -9.60
CA THR A 9 22.97 5.77 -9.30
C THR A 9 23.26 5.92 -7.82
N THR A 10 22.22 5.91 -6.97
CA THR A 10 22.32 6.24 -5.54
C THR A 10 22.36 5.01 -4.64
N LEU A 11 21.67 3.93 -5.02
CA LEU A 11 21.64 2.68 -4.26
C LEU A 11 22.43 1.60 -5.03
N PRO A 12 23.65 1.24 -4.57
CA PRO A 12 24.53 0.30 -5.29
C PRO A 12 23.99 -1.14 -5.32
N GLY A 13 22.96 -1.43 -4.52
CA GLY A 13 22.18 -2.66 -4.52
C GLY A 13 21.06 -2.57 -3.48
N VAL A 14 19.92 -3.21 -3.75
CA VAL A 14 18.80 -3.29 -2.80
C VAL A 14 18.72 -4.72 -2.27
N SER A 15 18.95 -4.88 -0.97
CA SER A 15 18.70 -6.15 -0.27
C SER A 15 17.32 -6.11 0.39
N TRP A 16 16.41 -6.97 -0.07
CA TRP A 16 15.08 -7.09 0.51
C TRP A 16 15.11 -8.02 1.72
N GLN A 17 14.59 -7.55 2.84
CA GLN A 17 14.52 -8.32 4.08
C GLN A 17 13.11 -8.91 4.27
N SER A 18 13.01 -9.96 5.07
CA SER A 18 11.71 -10.51 5.47
C SER A 18 10.95 -9.52 6.36
N LEU A 19 9.62 -9.49 6.23
CA LEU A 19 8.77 -8.59 7.01
C LEU A 19 8.95 -8.78 8.53
N VAL A 20 9.26 -10.01 8.98
CA VAL A 20 9.47 -10.32 10.40
C VAL A 20 10.72 -9.68 11.00
N ALA A 21 11.67 -9.26 10.17
CA ALA A 21 12.87 -8.56 10.60
C ALA A 21 12.65 -7.05 10.80
N CYS A 22 11.51 -6.51 10.34
CA CYS A 22 11.22 -5.08 10.44
C CYS A 22 10.81 -4.71 11.87
N SER A 23 11.50 -3.72 12.45
CA SER A 23 11.20 -3.17 13.78
C SER A 23 10.09 -2.11 13.78
N TYR A 24 9.66 -1.64 12.60
CA TYR A 24 8.69 -0.55 12.44
C TYR A 24 9.09 0.74 13.18
N SER A 25 10.40 1.02 13.21
CA SER A 25 10.97 2.20 13.86
C SER A 25 11.74 3.12 12.92
N ASP A 26 11.89 2.73 11.66
CA ASP A 26 12.60 3.51 10.65
C ASP A 26 11.83 4.79 10.31
N THR A 27 12.56 5.88 10.05
CA THR A 27 11.99 7.16 9.60
C THR A 27 11.46 7.08 8.16
N VAL A 28 12.08 6.24 7.34
CA VAL A 28 11.66 5.93 5.97
C VAL A 28 11.83 4.44 5.75
N ALA A 29 10.79 3.77 5.27
CA ALA A 29 10.84 2.36 4.90
C ALA A 29 10.12 2.11 3.57
N VAL A 30 10.65 1.17 2.79
CA VAL A 30 10.07 0.74 1.52
C VAL A 30 9.66 -0.72 1.66
N PHE A 31 8.38 -0.98 1.44
CA PHE A 31 7.82 -2.33 1.46
C PHE A 31 7.42 -2.74 0.05
N ARG A 32 7.67 -4.00 -0.28
CA ARG A 32 7.24 -4.62 -1.54
C ARG A 32 6.46 -5.88 -1.22
N PHE A 33 5.28 -5.98 -1.79
CA PHE A 33 4.42 -7.16 -1.66
C PHE A 33 4.08 -7.70 -3.05
N GLN A 34 4.06 -9.02 -3.14
CA GLN A 34 3.37 -9.72 -4.21
C GLN A 34 2.01 -10.13 -3.65
N PHE A 35 0.95 -9.95 -4.43
CA PHE A 35 -0.37 -10.46 -4.07
C PHE A 35 -0.83 -11.38 -5.20
N VAL A 36 -1.55 -12.44 -4.81
CA VAL A 36 -2.23 -13.32 -5.75
C VAL A 36 -3.58 -12.69 -6.06
N ASN A 37 -4.02 -12.78 -7.31
CA ASN A 37 -5.27 -12.17 -7.75
C ASN A 37 -6.52 -13.00 -7.34
N ASP A 38 -6.52 -13.47 -6.09
CA ASP A 38 -7.63 -14.23 -5.55
C ASP A 38 -8.78 -13.30 -5.16
N PRO A 39 -10.04 -13.73 -5.34
CA PRO A 39 -11.19 -12.98 -4.84
C PRO A 39 -11.05 -12.67 -3.36
N VAL A 40 -11.13 -11.39 -3.01
CA VAL A 40 -11.12 -10.97 -1.59
C VAL A 40 -12.55 -10.82 -1.09
N ASP A 41 -12.87 -11.49 0.01
CA ASP A 41 -14.10 -11.22 0.75
C ASP A 41 -13.96 -9.89 1.49
N LEU A 42 -14.63 -8.85 0.97
CA LEU A 42 -14.62 -7.50 1.52
C LEU A 42 -15.09 -7.45 2.98
N GLN A 43 -15.97 -8.36 3.42
CA GLN A 43 -16.47 -8.39 4.79
C GLN A 43 -15.45 -8.92 5.80
N GLN A 44 -14.43 -9.63 5.33
CA GLN A 44 -13.34 -10.16 6.15
C GLN A 44 -12.08 -9.28 6.11
N THR A 45 -12.20 -8.06 5.60
CA THR A 45 -11.08 -7.12 5.52
C THR A 45 -11.11 -6.08 6.63
N GLU A 46 -9.94 -5.50 6.93
CA GLU A 46 -9.79 -4.40 7.88
C GLU A 46 -10.12 -3.02 7.25
N LEU A 47 -10.77 -3.01 6.07
CA LEU A 47 -11.15 -1.80 5.35
C LEU A 47 -12.35 -1.10 6.00
N GLN A 48 -12.36 0.21 5.92
CA GLN A 48 -13.46 1.07 6.32
C GLN A 48 -14.54 1.13 5.23
N ALA A 49 -15.76 1.50 5.61
CA ALA A 49 -16.91 1.53 4.70
C ALA A 49 -16.66 2.35 3.42
N HIS A 50 -16.01 3.51 3.53
CA HIS A 50 -15.69 4.36 2.37
C HIS A 50 -14.67 3.71 1.42
N GLU A 51 -13.74 2.90 1.95
CA GLU A 51 -12.76 2.17 1.13
C GLU A 51 -13.42 0.98 0.45
N ILE A 52 -14.35 0.30 1.13
CA ILE A 52 -15.19 -0.74 0.52
C ILE A 52 -16.00 -0.13 -0.63
N SER A 53 -16.64 1.02 -0.42
CA SER A 53 -17.34 1.74 -1.49
C SER A 53 -16.42 2.11 -2.65
N GLN A 54 -15.19 2.54 -2.38
CA GLN A 54 -14.20 2.83 -3.42
C GLN A 54 -13.77 1.56 -4.17
N ALA A 55 -13.56 0.44 -3.48
CA ALA A 55 -13.22 -0.85 -4.09
C ALA A 55 -14.33 -1.32 -5.05
N LEU A 56 -15.59 -1.15 -4.66
CA LEU A 56 -16.74 -1.53 -5.47
C LEU A 56 -16.90 -0.69 -6.75
N ARG A 57 -16.27 0.49 -6.84
CA ARG A 57 -16.26 1.31 -8.07
C ARG A 57 -15.37 0.74 -9.17
N TYR A 58 -14.45 -0.18 -8.86
CA TYR A 58 -13.64 -0.83 -9.89
C TYR A 58 -14.46 -1.86 -10.64
N HIS A 59 -14.51 -1.71 -11.97
CA HIS A 59 -15.23 -2.61 -12.88
C HIS A 59 -14.54 -3.97 -13.02
N ARG A 60 -13.21 -3.98 -13.10
CA ARG A 60 -12.42 -5.22 -13.20
C ARG A 60 -12.17 -5.78 -11.82
N GLN A 61 -12.41 -7.08 -11.65
CA GLN A 61 -12.13 -7.77 -10.39
C GLN A 61 -10.66 -7.67 -9.99
N GLU A 62 -9.75 -7.69 -10.97
CA GLU A 62 -8.31 -7.58 -10.73
C GLU A 62 -7.91 -6.24 -10.13
N ASP A 63 -8.48 -5.15 -10.64
CA ASP A 63 -8.23 -3.80 -10.13
C ASP A 63 -8.84 -3.62 -8.74
N ARG A 64 -10.02 -4.22 -8.51
CA ARG A 64 -10.65 -4.26 -7.19
C ARG A 64 -9.77 -5.01 -6.18
N ASN A 65 -9.33 -6.21 -6.51
CA ASN A 65 -8.46 -7.02 -5.65
C ASN A 65 -7.16 -6.27 -5.35
N ARG A 66 -6.52 -5.69 -6.38
CA ARG A 66 -5.33 -4.82 -6.25
C ARG A 66 -5.55 -3.72 -5.22
N PHE A 67 -6.64 -2.96 -5.38
CA PHE A 67 -6.97 -1.87 -4.46
C PHE A 67 -7.15 -2.38 -3.02
N VAL A 68 -7.90 -3.46 -2.83
CA VAL A 68 -8.19 -4.02 -1.51
C VAL A 68 -6.92 -4.54 -0.84
N TYR A 69 -6.10 -5.34 -1.53
CA TYR A 69 -4.84 -5.84 -1.00
C TYR A 69 -3.88 -4.70 -0.64
N ALA A 70 -3.72 -3.74 -1.53
CA ALA A 70 -2.87 -2.58 -1.30
C ALA A 70 -3.33 -1.79 -0.07
N ARG A 71 -4.64 -1.53 0.04
CA ARG A 71 -5.20 -0.79 1.16
C ARG A 71 -5.05 -1.54 2.47
N ARG A 72 -5.32 -2.85 2.46
CA ARG A 72 -5.15 -3.73 3.62
C ARG A 72 -3.70 -3.71 4.12
N MET A 73 -2.73 -3.90 3.24
CA MET A 73 -1.31 -3.86 3.62
C MET A 73 -0.91 -2.50 4.17
N LEU A 74 -1.39 -1.42 3.56
CA LEU A 74 -1.16 -0.06 4.06
C LEU A 74 -1.67 0.10 5.49
N ARG A 75 -2.90 -0.34 5.77
CA ARG A 75 -3.47 -0.31 7.13
C ARG A 75 -2.63 -1.08 8.14
N ILE A 76 -2.18 -2.28 7.78
CA ILE A 76 -1.35 -3.12 8.65
C ILE A 76 -0.01 -2.46 8.94
N LEU A 77 0.69 -1.98 7.91
CA LEU A 77 2.00 -1.35 8.07
C LEU A 77 1.92 -0.08 8.91
N VAL A 78 1.00 0.82 8.54
CA VAL A 78 0.79 2.07 9.28
C VAL A 78 0.41 1.77 10.73
N GLY A 79 -0.48 0.81 10.96
CA GLY A 79 -0.90 0.40 12.29
C GLY A 79 0.28 -0.07 13.15
N ARG A 80 1.24 -0.78 12.56
CA ARG A 80 2.47 -1.18 13.27
C ARG A 80 3.35 0.01 13.64
N TYR A 81 3.53 0.96 12.72
CA TYR A 81 4.31 2.18 12.99
C TYR A 81 3.68 3.08 14.05
N VAL A 82 2.36 3.27 14.02
CA VAL A 82 1.65 4.13 14.98
C VAL A 82 1.11 3.37 16.20
N LYS A 83 1.38 2.06 16.31
CA LYS A 83 0.91 1.15 17.37
C LYS A 83 -0.62 1.16 17.56
N LYS A 84 -1.37 1.21 16.46
CA LYS A 84 -2.85 1.14 16.43
C LYS A 84 -3.32 -0.07 15.63
N LYS A 85 -4.53 -0.56 15.90
CA LYS A 85 -5.08 -1.65 15.10
C LYS A 85 -5.42 -1.15 13.68
N PRO A 86 -5.29 -1.99 12.64
CA PRO A 86 -5.55 -1.59 11.26
C PRO A 86 -6.96 -1.02 11.03
N ASN A 87 -7.96 -1.51 11.77
CA ASN A 87 -9.35 -1.07 11.71
C ASN A 87 -9.62 0.22 12.50
N GLU A 88 -8.72 0.66 13.40
CA GLU A 88 -8.84 1.92 14.15
C GLU A 88 -8.23 3.11 13.38
N LEU A 89 -7.54 2.84 12.27
CA LEU A 89 -6.94 3.88 11.45
C LEU A 89 -7.98 4.56 10.58
N ILE A 90 -7.99 5.89 10.61
CA ILE A 90 -8.83 6.72 9.76
C ILE A 90 -7.91 7.37 8.72
N PHE A 91 -8.04 6.93 7.46
CA PHE A 91 -7.39 7.59 6.34
C PHE A 91 -8.32 8.66 5.79
N LYS A 92 -7.76 9.84 5.53
CA LYS A 92 -8.46 10.92 4.84
C LYS A 92 -7.78 11.20 3.51
N PRO A 93 -8.55 11.60 2.48
CA PRO A 93 -7.97 12.13 1.26
C PRO A 93 -7.29 13.46 1.58
N GLY A 94 -5.97 13.49 1.47
CA GLY A 94 -5.14 14.68 1.56
C GLY A 94 -5.02 15.41 0.22
N ILE A 95 -4.07 16.34 0.14
CA ILE A 95 -3.78 17.08 -1.10
C ILE A 95 -3.42 16.10 -2.23
N ASN A 96 -4.04 16.25 -3.40
CA ASN A 96 -3.88 15.39 -4.58
C ASN A 96 -4.29 13.91 -4.35
N ASN A 97 -5.30 13.64 -3.51
CA ASN A 97 -5.79 12.29 -3.17
C ASN A 97 -4.74 11.39 -2.50
N LYS A 98 -3.65 11.96 -1.97
CA LYS A 98 -2.70 11.20 -1.15
C LYS A 98 -3.39 10.79 0.16
N PRO A 99 -3.28 9.52 0.58
CA PRO A 99 -3.85 9.12 1.85
C PRO A 99 -3.06 9.73 3.00
N GLU A 100 -3.74 10.50 3.83
CA GLU A 100 -3.22 11.06 5.09
C GLU A 100 -3.86 10.32 6.27
N ILE A 101 -3.13 10.19 7.38
CA ILE A 101 -3.65 9.59 8.61
C ILE A 101 -4.26 10.71 9.45
N GLU A 102 -5.51 10.56 9.85
CA GLU A 102 -6.12 11.49 10.79
C GLU A 102 -5.32 11.56 12.11
N ASN A 103 -5.13 12.78 12.61
CA ASN A 103 -4.37 13.07 13.84
C ASN A 103 -2.87 12.72 13.76
N THR A 104 -2.32 12.43 12.57
CA THR A 104 -0.89 12.19 12.38
C THR A 104 -0.37 12.86 11.10
N PRO A 105 -0.43 14.21 11.00
CA PRO A 105 -0.17 14.94 9.75
C PRO A 105 1.28 14.85 9.25
N GLU A 106 2.23 14.52 10.13
CA GLU A 106 3.64 14.35 9.78
C GLU A 106 3.93 13.01 9.07
N TRP A 107 2.96 12.11 9.02
CA TRP A 107 3.11 10.82 8.36
C TRP A 107 2.74 10.90 6.89
N HIS A 108 3.74 10.67 6.04
CA HIS A 108 3.57 10.61 4.61
C HIS A 108 3.70 9.18 4.12
N MET A 109 2.83 8.80 3.19
CA MET A 109 2.87 7.49 2.56
C MET A 109 2.57 7.61 1.07
N ASN A 110 3.16 6.69 0.32
CA ASN A 110 2.93 6.54 -1.11
C ASN A 110 2.72 5.05 -1.40
N VAL A 111 1.80 4.76 -2.30
CA VAL A 111 1.59 3.41 -2.81
C VAL A 111 1.69 3.49 -4.32
N SER A 112 2.57 2.67 -4.89
CA SER A 112 2.71 2.50 -6.33
C SER A 112 2.51 1.03 -6.69
N HIS A 113 2.02 0.81 -7.90
CA HIS A 113 1.84 -0.51 -8.47
C HIS A 113 2.56 -0.56 -9.81
N SER A 114 3.42 -1.56 -9.98
CA SER A 114 3.93 -1.94 -11.29
C SER A 114 3.13 -3.14 -11.78
N GLY A 115 2.60 -3.06 -13.00
CA GLY A 115 2.06 -4.25 -13.66
C GLY A 115 3.19 -5.25 -13.86
N GLY A 116 3.14 -6.38 -13.15
CA GLY A 116 3.89 -7.55 -13.55
C GLY A 116 3.24 -8.09 -14.82
N GLY A 117 3.62 -7.54 -15.97
CA GLY A 117 3.49 -8.31 -17.21
C GLY A 117 4.43 -9.49 -17.05
N LEU A 118 3.87 -10.69 -16.87
CA LEU A 118 4.60 -11.87 -17.31
C LEU A 118 4.77 -11.69 -18.84
N PRO A 119 5.96 -11.94 -19.41
CA PRO A 119 6.09 -12.10 -20.85
C PRO A 119 5.22 -13.26 -21.35
#